data_AF-A0A957XNV6-F1
#
_entry.id   AF-A0A957XNV6-F1
#
_cell.length_a   1.000
_cell.length_b   1.000
_cell.length_c   1.000
_cell.angle_alpha   90.00
_cell.angle_beta   90.00
_cell.angle_gamma   90.00
#
_symmetry.space_group_name_H-M   'P 1'
#
loop_
_entity.id
_entity.type
_entity.pdbx_description
1 polymer ?
#
loop_
_entity_poly.entity_id
_entity_poly.type
_entity_poly.pdbx_seq_one_letter_code
_entity_poly.pdbx_strand_id
1 'polypeptide(L)'
;MGVFAGLDTEAYDRTYSDAELIQRITRYFTPHKKRVWATFFFITVVSLAGAGQPLIVSRGMGSLEGKPSLTLIWTLVGLMGVVGVGIWLSNWMRRRIQARLIADVVAAMRHDAFSAAISHDLAFFDEFKSGTIISRITSDTQEFVQVVQL
;
A
#
# COMPACT_ATOMS: atom_id res chain seq x y z
N MET A 1 5.78 -25.08 -15.05
CA MET A 1 5.81 -23.61 -14.95
C MET A 1 6.26 -23.29 -13.53
N GLY A 2 7.57 -23.06 -13.34
CA GLY A 2 8.17 -22.95 -12.01
C GLY A 2 7.92 -21.59 -11.36
N VAL A 3 7.70 -21.60 -10.04
CA VAL A 3 7.45 -20.44 -9.17
C VAL A 3 8.59 -19.41 -9.18
N PHE A 4 9.72 -19.72 -9.82
CA PHE A 4 10.93 -18.89 -9.90
C PHE A 4 11.27 -18.39 -11.32
N ALA A 5 10.37 -18.55 -12.30
CA ALA A 5 10.58 -18.09 -13.67
C ALA A 5 10.49 -16.56 -13.78
N GLY A 6 11.50 -15.85 -13.29
CA GLY A 6 11.57 -14.39 -13.29
C GLY A 6 12.79 -13.79 -12.58
N LEU A 7 13.53 -14.59 -11.80
CA LEU A 7 14.65 -14.11 -10.98
C LEU A 7 16.04 -14.25 -11.63
N ASP A 8 16.14 -14.90 -12.79
CA ASP A 8 17.43 -15.03 -13.48
C ASP A 8 17.80 -13.68 -14.09
N THR A 9 18.97 -13.14 -13.73
CA THR A 9 19.47 -11.90 -14.32
C THR A 9 19.67 -12.08 -15.83
N GLU A 10 19.01 -11.27 -16.64
CA GLU A 10 19.20 -11.27 -18.08
C GLU A 10 20.39 -10.38 -18.45
N ALA A 11 21.04 -10.65 -19.59
CA ALA A 11 22.23 -9.92 -20.00
C ALA A 11 21.96 -8.41 -20.25
N TYR A 12 20.70 -8.02 -20.46
CA TYR A 12 20.29 -6.62 -20.61
C TYR A 12 19.93 -5.93 -19.29
N ASP A 13 19.93 -6.65 -18.16
CA ASP A 13 19.60 -6.07 -16.85
C ASP A 13 20.71 -5.11 -16.40
N ARG A 14 20.30 -3.92 -15.98
CA ARG A 14 21.21 -2.90 -15.46
C ARG A 14 21.27 -2.99 -13.94
N THR A 15 22.48 -2.90 -13.39
CA THR A 15 22.69 -2.79 -11.95
C THR A 15 22.56 -1.34 -11.52
N TYR A 16 21.82 -1.12 -10.44
CA TYR A 16 21.59 0.19 -9.84
C TYR A 16 21.83 0.11 -8.34
N SER A 17 22.18 1.25 -7.74
CA SER A 17 22.19 1.36 -6.28
C SER A 17 20.76 1.48 -5.73
N ASP A 18 20.53 0.99 -4.50
CA ASP A 18 19.23 1.08 -3.83
C ASP A 18 18.72 2.53 -3.75
N ALA A 19 19.62 3.48 -3.50
CA ALA A 19 19.28 4.89 -3.44
C ALA A 19 18.73 5.42 -4.78
N GLU A 20 19.35 5.01 -5.90
CA GLU A 20 18.87 5.37 -7.23
C GLU A 20 17.52 4.72 -7.54
N LEU A 21 17.33 3.45 -7.17
CA LEU A 21 16.07 2.74 -7.34
C LEU A 21 14.93 3.42 -6.56
N ILE A 22 15.17 3.78 -5.30
CA ILE A 22 14.21 4.51 -4.47
C ILE A 22 13.87 5.86 -5.10
N GLN A 23 14.85 6.60 -5.60
CA GLN A 23 14.61 7.89 -6.27
C GLN A 23 13.73 7.72 -7.53
N ARG A 24 13.99 6.68 -8.33
CA ARG A 24 13.18 6.39 -9.53
C ARG A 24 11.75 5.99 -9.17
N ILE A 25 11.59 5.11 -8.19
CA ILE A 25 10.28 4.66 -7.71
C ILE A 25 9.47 5.83 -7.16
N THR A 26 10.07 6.66 -6.30
CA THR A 26 9.38 7.82 -5.70
C THR A 26 8.91 8.85 -6.73
N ARG A 27 9.55 8.92 -7.91
CA ARG A 27 9.08 9.74 -9.03
C ARG A 27 7.69 9.32 -9.50
N TYR A 28 7.36 8.02 -9.52
CA TYR A 28 6.01 7.55 -9.89
C TYR A 28 4.95 7.92 -8.84
N PHE A 29 5.32 8.08 -7.57
CA PHE A 29 4.40 8.53 -6.51
C PHE A 29 4.22 10.05 -6.46
N THR A 30 5.14 10.81 -7.04
CA THR A 30 5.18 12.28 -6.98
C THR A 30 3.90 12.96 -7.52
N PRO A 31 3.28 12.51 -8.63
CA PRO A 31 2.00 13.04 -9.10
C PRO A 31 0.84 12.80 -8.11
N HIS A 32 0.96 11.79 -7.26
CA HIS A 32 -0.09 11.33 -6.35
C HIS A 32 0.14 11.73 -4.89
N LYS A 33 0.98 12.74 -4.62
CA LYS A 33 1.32 13.24 -3.26
C LYS A 33 0.10 13.44 -2.35
N LYS A 34 -1.01 13.98 -2.88
CA LYS A 34 -2.25 14.17 -2.10
C LYS A 34 -2.80 12.85 -1.55
N ARG A 35 -2.76 11.78 -2.35
CA ARG A 35 -3.21 10.43 -1.95
C ARG A 35 -2.24 9.76 -0.97
N VAL A 36 -0.94 10.00 -1.13
CA VAL A 36 0.08 9.55 -0.17
C VAL A 36 -0.14 10.21 1.20
N TRP A 37 -0.27 11.54 1.24
CA TRP A 37 -0.54 12.26 2.48
C TRP A 37 -1.89 11.89 3.12
N ALA A 38 -2.93 11.67 2.30
CA ALA A 38 -4.21 11.19 2.81
C ALA A 38 -4.09 9.78 3.43
N THR A 39 -3.30 8.88 2.82
CA THR A 39 -3.01 7.56 3.39
C THR A 39 -2.33 7.69 4.75
N PHE A 40 -1.29 8.53 4.84
CA PHE A 40 -0.58 8.80 6.11
C PHE A 40 -1.53 9.34 7.17
N PHE A 41 -2.35 10.34 6.83
CA PHE A 41 -3.35 10.91 7.73
C PHE A 41 -4.30 9.84 8.29
N PHE A 42 -4.88 8.98 7.44
CA PHE A 42 -5.79 7.94 7.92
C PHE A 42 -5.08 6.86 8.74
N ILE A 43 -3.81 6.54 8.46
CA ILE A 43 -3.00 5.66 9.31
C ILE A 43 -2.88 6.29 10.70
N THR A 44 -2.47 7.56 10.79
CA THR A 44 -2.34 8.25 12.07
C THR A 44 -3.65 8.29 12.85
N VAL A 45 -4.77 8.60 12.18
CA VAL A 45 -6.11 8.60 12.82
C VAL A 45 -6.45 7.22 13.38
N VAL A 46 -6.24 6.15 12.60
CA VAL A 46 -6.49 4.77 13.05
C VAL A 46 -5.59 4.39 14.22
N SER A 47 -4.30 4.72 14.15
CA SER A 47 -3.33 4.43 15.21
C SER A 47 -3.67 5.16 16.52
N LEU A 48 -4.00 6.45 16.45
CA LEU A 48 -4.38 7.24 17.63
C LEU A 48 -5.71 6.76 18.23
N ALA A 49 -6.71 6.46 17.39
CA ALA A 49 -7.98 5.93 17.85
C ALA A 49 -7.82 4.56 18.51
N GLY A 50 -7.02 3.67 17.92
CA GLY A 50 -6.69 2.36 18.49
C GLY A 50 -5.92 2.45 19.81
N ALA A 51 -4.93 3.33 19.89
CA ALA A 51 -4.19 3.60 21.14
C ALA A 51 -5.07 4.25 22.22
N GLY A 52 -6.11 4.98 21.82
CA GLY A 52 -7.09 5.56 22.73
C GLY A 52 -8.05 4.54 23.36
N GLN A 53 -8.28 3.38 22.73
CA GLN A 53 -9.25 2.40 23.23
C GLN A 53 -8.90 1.87 24.64
N PRO A 54 -7.66 1.42 24.95
CA PRO A 54 -7.29 0.99 26.30
C PRO A 54 -7.47 2.09 27.35
N LEU A 55 -7.23 3.34 26.98
CA LEU A 55 -7.39 4.49 27.88
C LEU A 55 -8.86 4.75 28.22
N ILE A 56 -9.76 4.62 27.25
CA ILE A 56 -11.20 4.75 27.47
C ILE A 56 -11.69 3.61 28.34
N VAL A 57 -11.26 2.38 28.05
CA VAL A 57 -11.64 1.19 28.80
C VAL A 57 -11.14 1.24 30.25
N SER A 58 -9.88 1.62 30.48
CA SER A 58 -9.30 1.76 31.82
C SER A 58 -10.05 2.78 32.68
N ARG A 59 -10.31 3.98 32.14
CA ARG A 59 -11.08 5.01 32.85
C ARG A 59 -12.54 4.62 33.05
N GLY A 60 -13.12 3.92 32.08
CA GLY A 60 -14.47 3.38 32.15
C GLY A 60 -14.61 2.35 33.28
N MET A 61 -13.66 1.41 33.39
CA MET A 61 -13.65 0.39 34.45
C MET A 61 -13.52 1.02 35.85
N GLY A 62 -12.60 1.96 36.06
CA GLY A 62 -12.47 2.65 37.35
C GLY A 62 -13.74 3.41 37.78
N SER A 63 -14.55 3.86 36.81
CA SER A 63 -15.83 4.52 37.09
C SER A 63 -16.97 3.54 37.41
N LEU A 64 -16.81 2.25 37.13
CA LEU A 64 -17.80 1.19 37.36
C LEU A 64 -17.65 0.50 38.71
N GLU A 65 -16.48 0.60 39.37
CA GLU A 65 -16.20 -0.02 40.68
C GLU A 65 -17.05 0.55 41.83
N GLY A 66 -17.66 1.73 41.65
CA GLY A 66 -18.57 2.35 42.62
C GLY A 66 -20.01 1.85 42.50
N LYS A 67 -20.95 2.77 42.22
CA LYS A 67 -22.34 2.44 41.90
C LYS A 67 -22.53 2.53 40.38
N PRO A 68 -22.50 1.41 39.64
CA PRO A 68 -22.63 1.44 38.20
C PRO A 68 -24.01 1.97 37.80
N SER A 69 -24.04 3.10 37.08
CA SER A 69 -25.25 3.60 36.44
C SER A 69 -25.40 3.00 35.05
N LEU A 70 -26.61 2.54 34.71
CA LEU A 70 -26.95 2.11 33.35
C LEU A 70 -26.58 3.18 32.30
N THR A 71 -26.73 4.46 32.64
CA THR A 71 -26.36 5.58 31.77
C THR A 71 -24.85 5.61 31.47
N LEU A 72 -24.01 5.30 32.47
CA LEU A 72 -22.55 5.25 32.30
C LEU A 72 -22.15 4.11 31.36
N ILE A 73 -22.76 2.93 31.51
CA ILE A 73 -22.52 1.77 30.65
C ILE A 73 -22.89 2.12 29.20
N TRP A 74 -24.09 2.65 28.97
CA TRP A 74 -24.51 3.04 27.62
C TRP A 74 -23.65 4.15 27.01
N THR A 75 -23.14 5.08 27.83
CA THR A 75 -22.21 6.12 27.37
C THR A 75 -20.88 5.52 26.92
N LEU A 76 -20.31 4.59 27.69
CA LEU A 76 -19.07 3.89 27.33
C LEU A 76 -19.25 3.04 26.06
N VAL A 77 -20.37 2.32 25.96
CA VAL A 77 -20.72 1.54 24.76
C VAL A 77 -20.87 2.47 23.54
N GLY A 78 -21.60 3.59 23.68
CA GLY A 78 -21.77 4.57 22.62
C GLY A 78 -20.44 5.18 22.18
N LEU A 79 -19.58 5.58 23.13
CA LEU A 79 -18.26 6.13 22.85
C LEU A 79 -17.37 5.10 22.12
N MET A 80 -17.33 3.85 22.60
CA MET A 80 -16.59 2.77 21.92
C MET A 80 -17.16 2.48 20.53
N GLY A 81 -18.49 2.54 20.36
CA GLY A 81 -19.15 2.40 19.08
C GLY A 81 -18.72 3.48 18.09
N VAL A 82 -18.72 4.75 18.51
CA VAL A 82 -18.27 5.88 17.69
C VAL A 82 -16.79 5.73 17.30
N VAL A 83 -15.93 5.36 18.25
CA VAL A 83 -14.50 5.11 17.97
C VAL A 83 -14.34 3.96 16.97
N GLY A 84 -15.05 2.86 17.17
CA GLY A 84 -15.01 1.69 16.28
C GLY A 84 -15.48 2.02 14.86
N VAL A 85 -16.59 2.75 14.71
CA VAL A 85 -17.09 3.22 13.41
C VAL A 85 -16.08 4.18 12.76
N GLY A 86 -15.46 5.07 13.54
CA GLY A 86 -14.42 5.99 13.06
C GLY A 86 -13.19 5.26 12.53
N ILE A 87 -12.71 4.24 13.25
CA ILE A 87 -11.61 3.37 12.82
C ILE A 87 -12.00 2.61 11.54
N TRP A 88 -13.20 2.05 11.49
CA TRP A 88 -13.68 1.31 10.34
C TRP A 88 -13.75 2.20 9.08
N LEU A 89 -14.36 3.38 9.19
CA LEU A 89 -14.49 4.34 8.10
C LEU A 89 -13.12 4.84 7.62
N SER A 90 -12.23 5.15 8.56
CA SER A 90 -10.86 5.58 8.24
C SER A 90 -10.09 4.48 7.50
N ASN A 91 -10.21 3.23 7.95
CA ASN A 91 -9.61 2.08 7.25
C ASN A 91 -10.22 1.86 5.87
N TRP A 92 -11.54 1.99 5.72
CA TRP A 92 -12.21 1.89 4.43
C TRP A 92 -11.70 2.96 3.45
N MET A 93 -11.63 4.22 3.90
CA MET A 93 -11.14 5.32 3.07
C MET A 93 -9.66 5.13 2.71
N ARG A 94 -8.82 4.76 3.69
CA ARG A 94 -7.41 4.42 3.49
C ARG A 94 -7.23 3.36 2.40
N ARG A 95 -7.97 2.24 2.50
CA ARG A 95 -7.92 1.15 1.51
C ARG A 95 -8.32 1.61 0.11
N ARG A 96 -9.38 2.43 0.01
CA ARG A 96 -9.84 2.98 -1.29
C ARG A 96 -8.83 3.93 -1.93
N ILE A 97 -8.10 4.70 -1.12
CA ILE A 97 -7.05 5.61 -1.59
C ILE A 97 -5.82 4.81 -2.03
N GLN A 98 -5.36 3.87 -1.21
CA GLN A 98 -4.22 3.01 -1.49
C GLN A 98 -4.42 2.20 -2.77
N ALA A 99 -5.59 1.56 -2.96
CA ALA A 99 -5.88 0.78 -4.16
C ALA A 99 -5.76 1.62 -5.44
N ARG A 100 -6.28 2.85 -5.44
CA ARG A 100 -6.17 3.76 -6.60
C ARG A 100 -4.77 4.30 -6.80
N LEU A 101 -4.06 4.63 -5.72
CA LEU A 101 -2.67 5.07 -5.79
C LEU A 101 -1.78 3.99 -6.43
N ILE A 102 -1.88 2.76 -5.94
CA ILE A 102 -1.09 1.63 -6.43
C ILE A 102 -1.44 1.32 -7.87
N ALA A 103 -2.74 1.29 -8.22
CA ALA A 103 -3.16 1.03 -9.59
C ALA A 103 -2.58 2.04 -10.59
N ASP A 104 -2.63 3.34 -10.26
CA ASP A 104 -2.08 4.40 -11.12
C ASP A 104 -0.55 4.27 -11.25
N VAL A 105 0.16 3.99 -10.14
CA VAL A 105 1.63 3.80 -10.15
C VAL A 105 2.02 2.58 -10.99
N VAL A 106 1.35 1.45 -10.81
CA VAL A 106 1.64 0.22 -11.58
C VAL A 106 1.33 0.42 -13.05
N ALA A 107 0.22 1.08 -13.38
CA ALA A 107 -0.12 1.41 -14.76
C ALA A 107 0.97 2.26 -15.41
N ALA A 108 1.48 3.29 -14.71
CA ALA A 108 2.57 4.13 -15.20
C ALA A 108 3.87 3.33 -15.42
N MET A 109 4.28 2.50 -14.44
CA MET A 109 5.48 1.67 -14.59
C MET A 109 5.36 0.68 -15.75
N ARG A 110 4.19 0.02 -15.90
CA ARG A 110 3.94 -0.91 -17.01
C ARG A 110 3.96 -0.21 -18.36
N HIS A 111 3.39 0.99 -18.44
CA HIS A 111 3.42 1.80 -19.65
C HIS A 111 4.87 2.16 -20.04
N ASP A 112 5.66 2.64 -19.09
CA ASP A 112 7.05 3.05 -19.35
C ASP A 112 7.92 1.84 -19.72
N ALA A 113 7.76 0.70 -19.03
CA ALA A 113 8.48 -0.53 -19.35
C ALA A 113 8.08 -1.09 -20.72
N PHE A 114 6.79 -1.06 -21.07
CA PHE A 114 6.31 -1.49 -22.38
C PHE A 114 6.84 -0.58 -23.49
N SER A 115 6.77 0.74 -23.30
CA SER A 115 7.29 1.72 -24.26
C SER A 115 8.79 1.56 -24.48
N ALA A 116 9.56 1.24 -23.44
CA ALA A 116 10.98 0.94 -23.56
C ALA A 116 11.21 -0.38 -24.30
N ALA A 117 10.45 -1.44 -23.97
CA ALA A 117 10.59 -2.74 -24.60
C ALA A 117 10.37 -2.66 -26.12
N ILE A 118 9.32 -2.00 -26.59
CA ILE A 118 9.02 -1.88 -28.04
C ILE A 118 10.00 -0.98 -28.80
N SER A 119 10.87 -0.25 -28.10
CA SER A 119 11.91 0.59 -28.71
C SER A 119 13.21 -0.17 -29.03
N HIS A 120 13.29 -1.46 -28.67
CA HIS A 120 14.40 -2.33 -29.03
C HIS A 120 14.34 -2.77 -30.50
N ASP A 121 15.50 -3.17 -31.02
CA ASP A 121 15.64 -3.71 -32.37
C ASP A 121 15.17 -5.16 -32.47
N LEU A 122 15.04 -5.67 -33.69
CA LEU A 122 14.61 -7.05 -33.92
C LEU A 122 15.64 -8.07 -33.38
N ALA A 123 16.93 -7.74 -33.40
CA ALA A 123 17.98 -8.62 -32.88
C ALA A 123 17.80 -8.90 -31.37
N PHE A 124 17.38 -7.90 -30.60
CA PHE A 124 17.01 -8.11 -29.19
C PHE A 124 15.89 -9.13 -29.02
N PHE A 125 14.87 -9.12 -29.88
CA PHE A 125 13.76 -10.07 -29.80
C PHE A 125 14.07 -11.47 -30.35
N ASP A 126 15.13 -11.60 -31.14
CA ASP A 126 15.68 -12.89 -31.57
C ASP A 126 16.47 -13.56 -30.42
N GLU A 127 17.15 -12.76 -29.59
CA GLU A 127 17.91 -13.23 -28.42
C GLU A 127 17.02 -13.48 -27.20
N PHE A 128 16.12 -12.56 -26.89
CA PHE A 128 15.27 -12.60 -25.69
C PHE A 128 13.81 -12.88 -26.05
N LYS A 129 13.24 -13.93 -25.42
CA LYS A 129 11.86 -14.33 -25.67
C LYS A 129 10.88 -13.22 -25.25
N SER A 130 10.04 -12.79 -26.18
CA SER A 130 8.97 -11.81 -25.94
C SER A 130 8.04 -12.18 -24.77
N GLY A 131 7.75 -13.47 -24.59
CA GLY A 131 6.99 -13.96 -23.44
C GLY A 131 7.65 -13.68 -22.09
N THR A 132 8.98 -13.78 -21.99
CA THR A 132 9.74 -13.44 -20.77
C THR A 132 9.65 -11.95 -20.49
N ILE A 133 9.81 -11.10 -21.52
CA ILE A 133 9.74 -9.65 -21.40
C ILE A 133 8.35 -9.21 -20.91
N ILE A 134 7.28 -9.73 -21.52
CA ILE A 134 5.91 -9.45 -21.09
C ILE A 134 5.69 -9.93 -19.65
N SER A 135 6.17 -11.12 -19.31
CA SER A 135 6.07 -11.65 -17.95
C SER A 135 6.73 -10.74 -16.92
N ARG A 136 7.93 -10.20 -17.19
CA ARG A 136 8.59 -9.24 -16.30
C ARG A 136 7.79 -7.95 -16.14
N ILE A 137 7.34 -7.37 -17.26
CA ILE A 137 6.51 -6.17 -17.23
C ILE A 137 5.26 -6.39 -16.37
N THR A 138 4.60 -7.55 -16.46
CA THR A 138 3.37 -7.80 -15.69
C THR A 138 3.63 -8.26 -14.26
N SER A 139 4.55 -9.20 -14.07
CA SER A 139 4.74 -9.93 -12.82
C SER A 139 5.64 -9.15 -11.87
N ASP A 140 6.74 -8.58 -12.33
CA ASP A 140 7.67 -7.82 -11.46
C ASP A 140 6.99 -6.55 -10.95
N THR A 141 6.22 -5.87 -11.82
CA THR A 141 5.40 -4.72 -11.39
C THR A 141 4.29 -5.11 -10.43
N GLN A 142 3.79 -6.35 -10.50
CA GLN A 142 2.82 -6.90 -9.55
C GLN A 142 3.46 -7.30 -8.23
N GLU A 143 4.67 -7.86 -8.24
CA GLU A 143 5.45 -8.17 -7.04
C GLU A 143 5.82 -6.89 -6.29
N PHE A 144 6.20 -5.84 -7.01
CA PHE A 144 6.39 -4.51 -6.45
C PHE A 144 5.16 -4.00 -5.68
N VAL A 145 3.94 -4.30 -6.15
CA VAL A 145 2.70 -3.96 -5.41
C VAL A 145 2.69 -4.60 -4.02
N GLN A 146 3.11 -5.86 -3.92
CA GLN A 146 3.09 -6.59 -2.66
C GLN A 146 4.05 -5.94 -1.66
N VAL A 147 5.24 -5.51 -2.11
CA VAL A 147 6.23 -4.81 -1.28
C VAL A 147 5.69 -3.46 -0.79
N VAL A 148 4.99 -2.70 -1.64
CA VAL A 148 4.42 -1.39 -1.27
C VAL A 148 3.19 -1.50 -0.35
N GLN A 149 2.51 -2.65 -0.33
CA GLN A 149 1.33 -2.88 0.49
C GLN A 149 1.65 -3.27 1.94
N LEU A 150 2.87 -3.75 2.22
CA LEU A 150 3.37 -4.13 3.55
C LEU A 150 3.76 -2.88 4.39
#